data_AF-A0A9J7BWI5-F1
#
_entry.id   AF-A0A9J7BWI5-F1
#
_cell.length_a   1.000
_cell.length_b   1.000
_cell.length_c   1.000
_cell.angle_alpha   90.00
_cell.angle_beta   90.00
_cell.angle_gamma   90.00
#
_symmetry.space_group_name_H-M   'P 1'
#
loop_
_entity.id
_entity.type
_entity.pdbx_description
1 polymer ?
#
loop_
_entity_poly.entity_id
_entity_poly.type
_entity_poly.pdbx_seq_one_letter_code
_entity_poly.pdbx_strand_id
1 'polypeptide(L)'
;MPEVSFRTDIILQFRSIDSSGVVPFDVVEGQRRMLCVARHTHHNSQIKGRGQEIGCLGEAMGPVQKWMSRIWLSVAVVTVVLFASGCSANKKPTKLETALANAAKDVVIPLEAKGLKNPFPASEANIQAGKQIYLQQCALCHAADGHAETKLGLAMYPPAMDLNSPHVQRWSDAELLWITQNGVRLTGMPAWQTIMSQDDTWKVVDFIRALPKEASIRAAASGKEAVAPKSQPELINYGRELYRQEGCMGCHQLDGEGGKVGPELTIEGTRGRSDDWLVGHFKDPSAYTPGSVMPSFNRLTDDQLRALTVFLQSEKGSEPK
;
A
#
# COMPACT_ATOMS: atom_id res chain seq x y z
N MET A 1 60.25 25.81 27.72
CA MET A 1 59.66 25.63 26.38
C MET A 1 58.15 25.54 26.54
N PRO A 2 57.31 26.22 25.75
CA PRO A 2 57.34 27.60 25.22
C PRO A 2 56.22 28.44 25.93
N GLU A 3 56.27 29.77 26.08
CA GLU A 3 56.09 30.85 25.09
C GLU A 3 54.87 30.69 24.17
N VAL A 4 53.85 31.55 24.33
CA VAL A 4 53.24 32.34 23.23
C VAL A 4 52.60 33.60 23.83
N SER A 5 53.21 34.74 23.53
CA SER A 5 52.62 36.07 23.56
C SER A 5 51.81 36.28 22.28
N PHE A 6 50.62 36.85 22.38
CA PHE A 6 50.06 37.67 21.30
C PHE A 6 49.54 38.98 21.87
N ARG A 7 50.34 40.03 21.69
CA ARG A 7 49.85 41.40 21.57
C ARG A 7 48.93 41.44 20.34
N THR A 8 47.81 42.12 20.46
CA THR A 8 47.23 42.81 19.32
C THR A 8 47.12 44.27 19.72
N ASP A 9 48.03 45.06 19.16
CA ASP A 9 48.04 46.49 19.28
C ASP A 9 46.72 47.04 18.71
N ILE A 10 45.93 47.72 19.56
CA ILE A 10 44.84 48.56 19.06
C ILE A 10 45.51 49.76 18.40
N ILE A 11 45.62 49.71 17.08
CA ILE A 11 46.01 50.86 16.27
C ILE A 11 44.83 51.84 16.27
N LEU A 12 44.87 52.83 17.16
CA LEU A 12 44.03 54.02 17.06
C LEU A 12 44.57 54.90 15.92
N GLN A 13 44.10 54.67 14.70
CA GLN A 13 44.28 55.64 13.62
C GLN A 13 43.33 56.82 13.87
N PHE A 14 43.85 57.87 14.51
CA PHE A 14 43.20 59.17 14.53
C PHE A 14 43.32 59.78 13.12
N ARG A 15 42.24 59.75 12.34
CA ARG A 15 42.10 60.65 11.19
C ARG A 15 41.70 62.04 11.68
N SER A 16 42.29 63.05 11.05
CA SER A 16 42.10 64.46 11.36
C SER A 16 40.63 64.86 11.37
N ILE A 17 40.29 65.68 12.36
CA ILE A 17 38.98 66.31 12.60
C ILE A 17 38.57 67.13 11.37
N ASP A 18 37.38 66.87 10.82
CA ASP A 18 36.67 67.83 9.97
C ASP A 18 35.62 68.59 10.79
N SER A 19 35.32 69.82 10.37
CA SER A 19 34.53 70.83 11.08
C SER A 19 33.01 70.59 11.09
N SER A 20 32.53 69.38 10.84
CA SER A 20 31.09 69.06 10.85
C SER A 20 30.60 68.22 12.03
N GLY A 21 31.49 67.76 12.92
CA GLY A 21 31.10 67.24 14.25
C GLY A 21 30.24 65.97 14.28
N VAL A 22 30.30 65.12 13.25
CA VAL A 22 29.58 63.83 13.22
C VAL A 22 30.58 62.68 13.15
N VAL A 23 30.49 61.74 14.11
CA VAL A 23 31.24 60.48 14.08
C VAL A 23 30.24 59.33 13.94
N PRO A 24 30.23 58.57 12.83
CA PRO A 24 29.54 57.30 12.79
C PRO A 24 30.41 56.23 13.46
N PHE A 25 29.84 55.47 14.39
CA PHE A 25 30.46 54.25 14.90
C PHE A 25 29.59 53.07 14.51
N ASP A 26 30.17 52.11 13.79
CA ASP A 26 29.58 50.81 13.54
C ASP A 26 29.97 49.87 14.69
N VAL A 27 28.99 49.40 15.46
CA VAL A 27 29.17 48.26 16.36
C VAL A 27 28.71 47.02 15.60
N VAL A 28 29.67 46.16 15.23
CA VAL A 28 29.39 44.87 14.59
C VAL A 28 29.35 43.79 15.68
N GLU A 29 28.15 43.46 16.13
CA GLU A 29 27.88 42.21 16.85
C GLU A 29 26.59 41.61 16.28
N GLY A 30 26.70 40.42 15.67
CA GLY A 30 25.56 39.53 15.34
C GLY A 30 24.34 40.13 14.60
N GLN A 31 24.45 40.32 13.28
CA GLN A 31 23.35 40.28 12.28
C GLN A 31 21.95 40.87 12.61
N ARG A 32 21.83 42.02 13.29
CA ARG A 32 20.63 42.89 13.17
C ARG A 32 21.02 44.37 13.11
N ARG A 33 20.75 45.01 11.97
CA ARG A 33 20.82 46.48 11.84
C ARG A 33 19.57 47.08 12.48
N MET A 34 19.71 47.75 13.62
CA MET A 34 18.71 48.71 14.12
C MET A 34 19.14 50.12 13.71
N LEU A 35 18.32 50.78 12.88
CA LEU A 35 18.43 52.23 12.69
C LEU A 35 17.74 52.93 13.86
N CYS A 36 18.53 53.39 14.83
CA CYS A 36 18.06 54.32 15.86
C CYS A 36 18.25 55.75 15.35
N VAL A 37 17.15 56.45 15.02
CA VAL A 37 17.18 57.88 14.72
C VAL A 37 16.99 58.65 16.03
N ALA A 38 18.08 59.16 16.60
CA ALA A 38 17.99 60.14 17.69
C ALA A 38 17.50 61.47 17.12
N ARG A 39 16.25 61.83 17.39
CA ARG A 39 15.69 63.14 17.02
C ARG A 39 16.20 64.18 18.02
N HIS A 40 17.26 64.90 17.68
CA HIS A 40 17.68 66.07 18.47
C HIS A 40 16.64 67.18 18.34
N THR A 41 15.77 67.32 19.34
CA THR A 41 14.98 68.53 19.52
C THR A 41 15.85 69.55 20.26
N HIS A 42 16.31 70.57 19.55
CA HIS A 42 16.84 71.77 20.19
C HIS A 42 15.72 72.46 20.97
N HIS A 43 15.76 72.36 22.29
CA HIS A 43 15.15 73.38 23.15
C HIS A 43 15.98 73.60 24.41
N ASN A 44 16.40 74.86 24.54
CA ASN A 44 17.08 75.45 25.68
C ASN A 44 16.14 75.46 26.89
N SER A 45 16.48 74.76 27.96
CA SER A 45 16.33 75.19 29.37
C SER A 45 16.41 74.00 30.34
N GLN A 46 17.43 74.07 31.21
CA GLN A 46 17.42 73.67 32.63
C GLN A 46 16.16 72.94 33.14
N ILE A 47 16.12 71.60 33.19
CA ILE A 47 15.36 70.83 34.22
C ILE A 47 16.05 69.49 34.54
N LYS A 48 16.24 69.27 35.85
CA LYS A 48 16.48 68.07 36.65
C LYS A 48 16.27 66.70 35.99
N GLY A 49 17.16 65.78 36.40
CA GLY A 49 17.22 64.38 36.01
C GLY A 49 15.89 63.63 36.03
N ARG A 50 15.81 62.68 35.09
CA ARG A 50 14.80 61.63 35.05
C ARG A 50 15.41 60.43 34.34
N GLY A 51 15.35 59.27 34.99
CA GLY A 51 15.81 58.00 34.44
C GLY A 51 15.17 57.74 33.09
N GLN A 52 15.98 57.28 32.15
CA GLN A 52 15.53 56.86 30.83
C GLN A 52 14.90 55.47 30.99
N GLU A 53 13.57 55.41 31.14
CA GLU A 53 12.85 54.15 31.06
C GLU A 53 13.00 53.61 29.64
N ILE A 54 13.77 52.52 29.52
CA ILE A 54 13.85 51.71 28.30
C ILE A 54 12.53 50.92 28.24
N GLY A 55 11.50 51.51 27.65
CA GLY A 55 10.27 50.83 27.34
C GLY A 55 10.50 49.80 26.24
N CYS A 56 10.50 48.50 26.59
CA CYS A 56 10.45 47.42 25.63
C CYS A 56 9.11 47.45 24.88
N LEU A 57 9.05 48.16 23.74
CA LEU A 57 7.97 47.99 22.79
C LEU A 57 8.11 46.61 22.16
N GLY A 58 7.41 45.62 22.74
CA GLY A 58 7.13 44.38 22.05
C GLY A 58 6.28 44.69 20.82
N GLU A 59 6.90 44.79 19.65
CA GLU A 59 6.17 44.96 18.39
C GLU A 59 5.21 43.78 18.22
N ALA A 60 3.91 44.05 18.36
CA ALA A 60 2.89 43.04 18.12
C ALA A 60 2.99 42.57 16.67
N MET A 61 3.25 41.29 16.46
CA MET A 61 3.39 40.71 15.11
C MET A 61 2.20 41.11 14.22
N GLY A 62 2.50 41.65 13.04
CA GLY A 62 1.50 42.04 12.05
C GLY A 62 0.66 40.86 11.56
N PRO A 63 -0.52 41.10 10.95
CA PRO A 63 -1.45 40.05 10.50
C PRO A 63 -0.80 39.02 9.56
N VAL A 64 0.05 39.47 8.64
CA VAL A 64 0.79 38.61 7.69
C VAL A 64 1.78 37.71 8.41
N GLN A 65 2.51 38.25 9.39
CA GLN A 65 3.51 37.49 10.14
C GLN A 65 2.85 36.43 11.03
N LYS A 66 1.67 36.74 11.59
CA LYS A 66 0.84 35.76 12.31
C LYS A 66 0.34 34.65 11.37
N TRP A 67 -0.09 34.99 10.16
CA TRP A 67 -0.52 34.00 9.16
C TRP A 67 0.64 33.10 8.70
N MET A 68 1.80 33.66 8.38
CA MET A 68 2.99 32.90 8.00
C MET A 68 3.46 32.00 9.15
N SER A 69 3.44 32.48 10.40
CA SER A 69 3.80 31.68 11.57
C SER A 69 2.87 30.47 11.73
N ARG A 70 1.57 30.61 11.46
CA ARG A 70 0.62 29.48 11.48
C ARG A 70 0.90 28.46 10.38
N ILE A 71 1.29 28.89 9.19
CA ILE A 71 1.70 27.98 8.10
C ILE A 71 2.94 27.19 8.50
N TRP A 72 3.97 27.88 8.99
CA TRP A 72 5.21 27.22 9.42
C TRP A 72 4.98 26.27 10.58
N LEU A 73 4.10 26.62 11.52
CA LEU A 73 3.69 25.72 12.60
C LEU A 73 2.99 24.47 12.04
N SER A 74 2.06 24.63 11.11
CA SER A 74 1.38 23.49 10.46
C SER A 74 2.37 22.60 9.69
N VAL A 75 3.29 23.18 8.93
CA VAL A 75 4.34 22.43 8.20
C VAL A 75 5.25 21.68 9.18
N ALA A 76 5.66 22.32 10.27
CA ALA A 76 6.49 21.68 11.29
C ALA A 76 5.74 20.52 11.97
N VAL A 77 4.46 20.70 12.31
CA VAL A 77 3.62 19.63 12.89
C VAL A 77 3.48 18.46 11.92
N VAL A 78 3.15 18.71 10.64
CA VAL A 78 3.05 17.65 9.63
C VAL A 78 4.38 16.91 9.48
N THR A 79 5.49 17.64 9.45
CA THR A 79 6.83 17.06 9.36
C THR A 79 7.13 16.16 10.56
N VAL A 80 6.91 16.65 11.79
CA VAL A 80 7.09 15.85 13.00
C VAL A 80 6.20 14.61 12.99
N VAL A 81 4.94 14.72 12.58
CA VAL A 81 4.02 13.58 12.46
C VAL A 81 4.53 12.56 11.43
N LEU A 82 4.97 13.00 10.25
CA LEU A 82 5.52 12.10 9.22
C LEU A 82 6.75 11.34 9.72
N PHE A 83 7.69 12.03 10.39
CA PHE A 83 8.90 11.40 10.93
C PHE A 83 8.63 10.54 12.17
N ALA A 84 7.67 10.92 13.02
CA ALA A 84 7.29 10.15 14.21
C ALA A 84 6.46 8.89 13.89
N SER A 85 5.74 8.89 12.76
CA SER A 85 4.92 7.74 12.33
C SER A 85 5.77 6.53 11.90
N GLY A 86 7.03 6.77 11.53
CA GLY A 86 8.00 5.77 11.09
C GLY A 86 7.68 5.20 9.70
N CYS A 87 8.66 4.55 9.08
CA CYS A 87 8.54 4.01 7.72
C CYS A 87 8.09 2.54 7.65
N SER A 88 7.58 1.98 8.76
CA SER A 88 7.25 0.55 8.84
C SER A 88 5.91 0.24 8.16
N ALA A 89 5.93 -0.61 7.13
CA ALA A 89 4.73 -1.15 6.49
C ALA A 89 4.05 -2.28 7.29
N ASN A 90 4.60 -2.68 8.44
CA ASN A 90 4.01 -3.72 9.30
C ASN A 90 2.95 -3.18 10.27
N LYS A 91 2.72 -1.86 10.29
CA LYS A 91 1.60 -1.26 11.04
C LYS A 91 0.29 -1.48 10.27
N LYS A 92 -0.86 -1.40 10.93
CA LYS A 92 -2.16 -1.35 10.23
C LYS A 92 -2.61 0.10 10.11
N PRO A 93 -3.28 0.49 9.00
CA PRO A 93 -3.85 1.82 8.88
C PRO A 93 -4.79 2.12 10.04
N THR A 94 -4.74 3.35 10.55
CA THR A 94 -5.71 3.78 11.55
C THR A 94 -7.11 3.91 10.93
N LYS A 95 -8.17 3.85 11.73
CA LYS A 95 -9.55 4.03 11.23
C LYS A 95 -9.73 5.36 10.49
N LEU A 96 -9.07 6.41 10.95
CA LEU A 96 -9.10 7.73 10.33
C LEU A 96 -8.38 7.70 8.97
N GLU A 97 -7.20 7.10 8.88
CA GLU A 97 -6.49 6.92 7.61
C GLU A 97 -7.31 6.11 6.61
N THR A 98 -7.90 4.98 7.04
CA THR A 98 -8.76 4.16 6.18
C THR A 98 -9.97 4.95 5.68
N ALA A 99 -10.65 5.68 6.56
CA ALA A 99 -11.82 6.47 6.18
C ALA A 99 -11.45 7.59 5.20
N LEU A 100 -10.36 8.32 5.44
CA LEU A 100 -9.88 9.38 4.55
C LEU A 100 -9.44 8.82 3.20
N ALA A 101 -8.72 7.69 3.19
CA ALA A 101 -8.27 7.04 1.97
C ALA A 101 -9.45 6.54 1.13
N ASN A 102 -10.46 5.93 1.75
CA ASN A 102 -11.65 5.48 1.03
C ASN A 102 -12.46 6.67 0.50
N ALA A 103 -12.65 7.73 1.29
CA ALA A 103 -13.34 8.93 0.85
C ALA A 103 -12.63 9.61 -0.34
N ALA A 104 -11.29 9.66 -0.32
CA ALA A 104 -10.52 10.20 -1.44
C ALA A 104 -10.72 9.38 -2.73
N LYS A 105 -10.69 8.04 -2.62
CA LYS A 105 -10.94 7.13 -3.75
C LYS A 105 -12.33 7.30 -4.33
N ASP A 106 -13.35 7.33 -3.48
CA ASP A 106 -14.76 7.48 -3.86
C ASP A 106 -15.08 8.84 -4.50
N VAL A 107 -14.18 9.83 -4.39
CA VAL A 107 -14.31 11.12 -5.06
C VAL A 107 -13.48 11.17 -6.35
N VAL A 108 -12.23 10.71 -6.33
CA VAL A 108 -11.29 10.88 -7.45
C VAL A 108 -11.54 9.86 -8.56
N ILE A 109 -11.72 8.58 -8.22
CA ILE A 109 -11.86 7.51 -9.20
C ILE A 109 -13.10 7.69 -10.10
N PRO A 110 -14.31 8.02 -9.58
CA PRO A 110 -15.46 8.24 -10.47
C PRO A 110 -15.25 9.38 -11.47
N LEU A 111 -14.46 10.40 -11.12
CA LEU A 111 -14.15 11.51 -12.03
C LEU A 111 -13.25 11.05 -13.19
N GLU A 112 -12.31 10.15 -12.92
CA GLU A 112 -11.34 9.64 -13.89
C GLU A 112 -11.87 8.45 -14.71
N ALA A 113 -12.81 7.67 -14.17
CA ALA A 113 -13.42 6.51 -14.81
C ALA A 113 -14.62 6.83 -15.71
N LYS A 114 -15.05 8.11 -15.76
CA LYS A 114 -16.32 8.51 -16.36
C LYS A 114 -16.40 8.17 -17.86
N GLY A 115 -17.53 7.58 -18.27
CA GLY A 115 -17.91 7.42 -19.68
C GLY A 115 -17.59 6.04 -20.28
N LEU A 116 -16.95 5.15 -19.53
CA LEU A 116 -16.71 3.77 -19.96
C LEU A 116 -17.94 2.89 -19.65
N LYS A 117 -18.24 1.98 -20.58
CA LYS A 117 -19.27 0.94 -20.40
C LYS A 117 -18.66 -0.39 -20.79
N ASN A 118 -18.96 -1.43 -20.03
CA ASN A 118 -18.52 -2.78 -20.35
C ASN A 118 -19.15 -3.21 -21.70
N PRO A 119 -18.35 -3.47 -22.76
CA PRO A 119 -18.88 -3.96 -24.03
C PRO A 119 -19.20 -5.47 -23.99
N PHE A 120 -18.72 -6.18 -22.95
CA PHE A 120 -18.96 -7.60 -22.76
C PHE A 120 -20.19 -7.81 -21.87
N PRO A 121 -21.17 -8.62 -22.28
CA PRO A 121 -22.25 -9.01 -21.38
C PRO A 121 -21.72 -9.96 -20.31
N ALA A 122 -22.32 -9.93 -19.12
CA ALA A 122 -22.07 -10.88 -18.03
C ALA A 122 -22.61 -12.29 -18.34
N SER A 123 -22.14 -12.86 -19.45
CA SER A 123 -22.40 -14.23 -19.89
C SER A 123 -21.47 -15.20 -19.16
N GLU A 124 -21.90 -16.45 -19.04
CA GLU A 124 -21.09 -17.51 -18.43
C GLU A 124 -19.71 -17.61 -19.07
N ALA A 125 -19.61 -17.51 -20.40
CA ALA A 125 -18.34 -17.58 -21.10
C ALA A 125 -17.38 -16.44 -20.71
N ASN A 126 -17.87 -15.20 -20.60
CA ASN A 126 -17.05 -14.04 -20.21
C ASN A 126 -16.65 -14.10 -18.73
N ILE A 127 -17.56 -14.52 -17.86
CA ILE A 127 -17.29 -14.72 -16.43
C ILE A 127 -16.22 -15.81 -16.24
N GLN A 128 -16.32 -16.93 -16.96
CA GLN A 128 -15.32 -17.99 -16.89
C GLN A 128 -13.95 -17.56 -17.44
N ALA A 129 -13.92 -16.79 -18.53
CA ALA A 129 -12.68 -16.22 -19.04
C ALA A 129 -12.04 -15.27 -18.02
N GLY A 130 -12.84 -14.39 -17.40
CA GLY A 130 -12.41 -13.51 -16.32
C GLY A 130 -11.91 -14.27 -15.09
N LYS A 131 -12.58 -15.37 -14.71
CA LYS A 131 -12.18 -16.25 -13.60
C LYS A 131 -10.78 -16.81 -13.81
N GLN A 132 -10.45 -17.30 -15.01
CA GLN A 132 -9.11 -17.86 -15.27
C GLN A 132 -8.02 -16.80 -15.08
N ILE A 133 -8.23 -15.61 -15.64
CA ILE A 133 -7.30 -14.48 -15.48
C ILE A 133 -7.17 -14.10 -14.01
N TYR A 134 -8.29 -13.96 -13.31
CA TYR A 134 -8.32 -13.61 -11.89
C TYR A 134 -7.55 -14.62 -11.03
N LEU A 135 -7.75 -15.92 -11.24
CA LEU A 135 -7.08 -16.97 -10.48
C LEU A 135 -5.56 -16.96 -10.70
N GLN A 136 -5.11 -16.61 -11.90
CA GLN A 136 -3.69 -16.54 -12.24
C GLN A 136 -3.02 -15.25 -11.73
N GLN A 137 -3.72 -14.12 -11.76
CA GLN A 137 -3.13 -12.80 -11.59
C GLN A 137 -3.53 -12.08 -10.29
N CYS A 138 -4.76 -12.28 -9.81
CA CYS A 138 -5.35 -11.50 -8.72
C CYS A 138 -5.46 -12.30 -7.42
N ALA A 139 -5.72 -13.61 -7.51
CA ALA A 139 -6.02 -14.47 -6.36
C ALA A 139 -4.87 -14.59 -5.35
N LEU A 140 -3.62 -14.35 -5.77
CA LEU A 140 -2.47 -14.35 -4.85
C LEU A 140 -2.64 -13.32 -3.71
N CYS A 141 -3.22 -12.16 -4.01
CA CYS A 141 -3.49 -11.10 -3.03
C CYS A 141 -4.94 -11.10 -2.57
N HIS A 142 -5.89 -11.32 -3.49
CA HIS A 142 -7.33 -11.19 -3.22
C HIS A 142 -8.03 -12.51 -2.84
N ALA A 143 -7.28 -13.62 -2.75
CA ALA A 143 -7.81 -14.97 -2.61
C ALA A 143 -8.71 -15.38 -3.80
N ALA A 144 -8.89 -16.69 -4.00
CA ALA A 144 -9.70 -17.18 -5.09
C ALA A 144 -11.21 -16.91 -4.92
N ASP A 145 -11.66 -16.75 -3.67
CA ASP A 145 -13.03 -16.36 -3.31
C ASP A 145 -13.22 -14.84 -3.21
N GLY A 146 -12.17 -14.04 -3.36
CA GLY A 146 -12.24 -12.59 -3.31
C GLY A 146 -12.17 -11.96 -1.92
N HIS A 147 -12.11 -12.74 -0.83
CA HIS A 147 -12.10 -12.19 0.53
C HIS A 147 -10.73 -11.64 0.99
N ALA A 148 -9.69 -11.79 0.17
CA ALA A 148 -8.33 -11.32 0.44
C ALA A 148 -7.69 -11.88 1.73
N GLU A 149 -8.13 -13.05 2.19
CA GLU A 149 -7.59 -13.73 3.37
C GLU A 149 -6.27 -14.48 3.10
N THR A 150 -5.49 -14.05 2.11
CA THR A 150 -4.16 -14.63 1.86
C THR A 150 -3.12 -14.02 2.79
N LYS A 151 -2.08 -14.79 3.15
CA LYS A 151 -0.96 -14.27 3.96
C LYS A 151 -0.32 -13.03 3.32
N LEU A 152 -0.19 -13.02 1.99
CA LEU A 152 0.36 -11.88 1.26
C LEU A 152 -0.60 -10.68 1.28
N GLY A 153 -1.87 -10.88 0.95
CA GLY A 153 -2.90 -9.83 0.95
C GLY A 153 -3.03 -9.14 2.29
N LEU A 154 -3.02 -9.91 3.38
CA LEU A 154 -3.09 -9.40 4.76
C LEU A 154 -1.80 -8.70 5.23
N ALA A 155 -0.65 -9.02 4.63
CA ALA A 155 0.65 -8.43 4.96
C ALA A 155 0.96 -7.15 4.16
N MET A 156 0.11 -6.75 3.21
CA MET A 156 0.29 -5.51 2.46
C MET A 156 -0.12 -4.28 3.30
N TYR A 157 0.43 -3.11 2.96
CA TYR A 157 0.01 -1.83 3.51
C TYR A 157 -0.53 -0.90 2.41
N PRO A 158 -1.84 -0.57 2.43
CA PRO A 158 -2.89 -1.22 3.22
C PRO A 158 -3.10 -2.69 2.78
N PRO A 159 -3.76 -3.53 3.61
CA PRO A 159 -4.13 -4.88 3.22
C PRO A 159 -4.97 -4.91 1.95
N ALA A 160 -4.86 -5.98 1.17
CA ALA A 160 -5.75 -6.22 0.04
C ALA A 160 -7.22 -6.22 0.49
N MET A 161 -8.10 -5.64 -0.31
CA MET A 161 -9.49 -5.48 0.08
C MET A 161 -10.31 -6.73 -0.25
N ASP A 162 -11.32 -6.98 0.58
CA ASP A 162 -12.38 -7.93 0.28
C ASP A 162 -13.22 -7.42 -0.89
N LEU A 163 -13.10 -8.11 -2.02
CA LEU A 163 -13.81 -7.80 -3.26
C LEU A 163 -15.31 -8.13 -3.16
N ASN A 164 -15.72 -8.98 -2.22
CA ASN A 164 -17.14 -9.25 -1.93
C ASN A 164 -17.77 -8.17 -1.06
N SER A 165 -16.98 -7.28 -0.47
CA SER A 165 -17.50 -6.30 0.47
C SER A 165 -18.54 -5.39 -0.21
N PRO A 166 -19.57 -4.94 0.53
CA PRO A 166 -20.57 -4.01 -0.01
C PRO A 166 -19.96 -2.69 -0.52
N HIS A 167 -18.77 -2.31 -0.04
CA HIS A 167 -18.08 -1.11 -0.52
C HIS A 167 -17.57 -1.30 -1.96
N VAL A 168 -16.85 -2.40 -2.23
CA VAL A 168 -16.34 -2.72 -3.57
C VAL A 168 -17.47 -2.97 -4.55
N GLN A 169 -18.44 -3.77 -4.12
CA GLN A 169 -19.57 -4.14 -4.99
C GLN A 169 -20.48 -2.95 -5.34
N ARG A 170 -20.34 -1.80 -4.67
CA ARG A 170 -21.06 -0.57 -5.05
C ARG A 170 -20.34 0.29 -6.07
N TRP A 171 -19.04 0.14 -6.27
CA TRP A 171 -18.36 0.80 -7.40
C TRP A 171 -18.99 0.35 -8.70
N SER A 172 -19.00 1.20 -9.71
CA SER A 172 -19.44 0.90 -11.08
C SER A 172 -18.42 0.08 -11.83
N ASP A 173 -18.83 -0.57 -12.93
CA ASP A 173 -17.93 -1.39 -13.74
C ASP A 173 -16.78 -0.55 -14.32
N ALA A 174 -17.04 0.71 -14.68
CA ALA A 174 -16.04 1.65 -15.15
C ALA A 174 -14.99 1.97 -14.07
N GLU A 175 -15.42 2.12 -12.82
CA GLU A 175 -14.50 2.35 -11.70
C GLU A 175 -13.65 1.10 -11.42
N LEU A 176 -14.25 -0.09 -11.43
CA LEU A 176 -13.52 -1.36 -11.27
C LEU A 176 -12.50 -1.57 -12.41
N LEU A 177 -12.89 -1.26 -13.65
CA LEU A 177 -11.97 -1.27 -14.78
C LEU A 177 -10.82 -0.31 -14.53
N TRP A 178 -11.13 0.95 -14.21
CA TRP A 178 -10.12 1.99 -14.02
C TRP A 178 -9.14 1.61 -12.91
N ILE A 179 -9.63 1.13 -11.76
CA ILE A 179 -8.82 0.68 -10.63
C ILE A 179 -7.91 -0.46 -11.06
N THR A 180 -8.43 -1.43 -11.82
CA THR A 180 -7.64 -2.58 -12.25
C THR A 180 -6.58 -2.15 -13.26
N GLN A 181 -6.91 -1.32 -14.24
CA GLN A 181 -5.96 -0.87 -15.25
C GLN A 181 -4.85 0.02 -14.69
N ASN A 182 -5.19 0.92 -13.77
CA ASN A 182 -4.26 1.95 -13.26
C ASN A 182 -3.60 1.57 -11.93
N GLY A 183 -4.16 0.60 -11.22
CA GLY A 183 -3.76 0.27 -9.86
C GLY A 183 -4.11 1.37 -8.87
N VAL A 184 -3.58 1.26 -7.65
CA VAL A 184 -3.77 2.28 -6.62
C VAL A 184 -2.42 2.67 -6.04
N ARG A 185 -2.04 3.94 -6.24
CA ARG A 185 -0.77 4.49 -5.79
C ARG A 185 -0.61 4.34 -4.26
N LEU A 186 0.60 4.02 -3.82
CA LEU A 186 0.94 3.73 -2.41
C LEU A 186 0.23 2.49 -1.84
N THR A 187 -0.06 1.51 -2.68
CA THR A 187 -0.60 0.20 -2.27
C THR A 187 0.14 -0.92 -3.01
N GLY A 188 -0.19 -2.17 -2.67
CA GLY A 188 0.28 -3.34 -3.40
C GLY A 188 -0.43 -3.61 -4.74
N MET A 189 -1.44 -2.82 -5.12
CA MET A 189 -2.21 -3.01 -6.36
C MET A 189 -1.50 -2.34 -7.55
N PRO A 190 -0.91 -3.09 -8.49
CA PRO A 190 -0.18 -2.54 -9.64
C PRO A 190 -1.13 -2.06 -10.74
N ALA A 191 -0.58 -1.33 -11.72
CA ALA A 191 -1.28 -0.96 -12.95
C ALA A 191 -1.29 -2.12 -13.95
N TRP A 192 -2.41 -2.83 -14.08
CA TRP A 192 -2.49 -4.03 -14.92
C TRP A 192 -2.54 -3.75 -16.42
N GLN A 193 -2.78 -2.51 -16.85
CA GLN A 193 -2.80 -2.15 -18.28
C GLN A 193 -1.48 -2.40 -19.02
N THR A 194 -0.37 -2.59 -18.30
CA THR A 194 0.94 -2.93 -18.88
C THR A 194 1.11 -4.43 -19.13
N ILE A 195 0.22 -5.26 -18.60
CA ILE A 195 0.31 -6.74 -18.60
C ILE A 195 -0.95 -7.38 -19.20
N MET A 196 -2.10 -6.70 -19.15
CA MET A 196 -3.40 -7.22 -19.57
C MET A 196 -4.16 -6.19 -20.42
N SER A 197 -4.87 -6.69 -21.44
CA SER A 197 -5.72 -5.88 -22.30
C SER A 197 -6.94 -5.31 -21.56
N GLN A 198 -7.51 -4.21 -22.06
CA GLN A 198 -8.75 -3.68 -21.49
C GLN A 198 -9.92 -4.68 -21.59
N ASP A 199 -9.99 -5.43 -22.69
CA ASP A 199 -11.03 -6.44 -22.91
C ASP A 199 -10.97 -7.57 -21.89
N ASP A 200 -9.76 -8.02 -21.54
CA ASP A 200 -9.57 -9.02 -20.52
C ASP A 200 -9.86 -8.47 -19.12
N THR A 201 -9.55 -7.19 -18.89
CA THR A 201 -9.91 -6.50 -17.66
C THR A 201 -11.43 -6.41 -17.49
N TRP A 202 -12.19 -6.15 -18.57
CA TRP A 202 -13.65 -6.17 -18.53
C TRP A 202 -14.22 -7.53 -18.12
N LYS A 203 -13.66 -8.63 -18.63
CA LYS A 203 -14.06 -9.99 -18.23
C LYS A 203 -13.73 -10.24 -16.76
N VAL A 204 -12.60 -9.74 -16.27
CA VAL A 204 -12.25 -9.79 -14.84
C VAL A 204 -13.26 -8.99 -14.01
N VAL A 205 -13.71 -7.81 -14.48
CA VAL A 205 -14.77 -7.04 -13.82
C VAL A 205 -16.07 -7.86 -13.74
N ASP A 206 -16.47 -8.53 -14.82
CA ASP A 206 -17.64 -9.43 -14.80
C ASP A 206 -17.48 -10.56 -13.77
N PHE A 207 -16.29 -11.14 -13.64
CA PHE A 207 -16.02 -12.13 -12.61
C PHE A 207 -16.05 -11.53 -11.19
N ILE A 208 -15.49 -10.34 -10.97
CA ILE A 208 -15.54 -9.63 -9.68
C ILE A 208 -17.00 -9.40 -9.24
N ARG A 209 -17.91 -9.12 -10.17
CA ARG A 209 -19.35 -9.03 -9.90
C ARG A 209 -19.98 -10.36 -9.52
N ALA A 210 -19.47 -11.45 -10.08
CA ALA A 210 -19.95 -12.79 -9.77
C ALA A 210 -19.42 -13.33 -8.43
N LEU A 211 -18.33 -12.77 -7.88
CA LEU A 211 -17.68 -13.26 -6.65
C LEU A 211 -18.64 -13.50 -5.48
N PRO A 212 -19.58 -12.59 -5.10
CA PRO A 212 -20.48 -12.85 -3.97
C PRO A 212 -21.34 -14.10 -4.17
N LYS A 213 -21.77 -14.35 -5.41
CA LYS A 213 -22.53 -15.54 -5.77
C LYS A 213 -21.62 -16.77 -5.74
N GLU A 214 -20.44 -16.72 -6.34
CA GLU A 214 -19.46 -17.81 -6.32
C GLU A 214 -19.04 -18.19 -4.90
N ALA A 215 -18.77 -17.21 -4.03
CA ALA A 215 -18.46 -17.40 -2.63
C ALA A 215 -19.63 -18.05 -1.88
N SER A 216 -20.88 -17.64 -2.16
CA SER A 216 -22.07 -18.27 -1.56
C SER A 216 -22.28 -19.71 -2.02
N ILE A 217 -22.05 -20.01 -3.31
CA ILE A 217 -22.14 -21.38 -3.87
C ILE A 217 -21.06 -22.25 -3.23
N ARG A 218 -19.83 -21.72 -3.12
CA ARG A 218 -18.70 -22.40 -2.48
C ARG A 218 -18.97 -22.65 -1.00
N ALA A 219 -19.46 -21.66 -0.26
CA ALA A 219 -19.83 -21.80 1.15
C ALA A 219 -20.96 -22.82 1.34
N ALA A 220 -21.95 -22.85 0.43
CA ALA A 220 -23.00 -23.86 0.43
C ALA A 220 -22.48 -25.26 0.05
N ALA A 221 -21.44 -25.34 -0.80
CA ALA A 221 -20.78 -26.58 -1.18
C ALA A 221 -19.82 -27.10 -0.09
N SER A 222 -19.23 -26.23 0.73
CA SER A 222 -18.39 -26.62 1.87
C SER A 222 -19.19 -26.93 3.14
N GLY A 223 -20.43 -26.42 3.25
CA GLY A 223 -21.33 -26.68 4.38
C GLY A 223 -22.25 -27.91 4.21
N LYS A 224 -22.38 -28.44 2.99
CA LYS A 224 -22.96 -29.77 2.77
C LYS A 224 -21.83 -30.77 2.83
N GLU A 225 -21.93 -31.76 3.72
CA GLU A 225 -21.13 -32.98 3.68
C GLU A 225 -20.99 -33.38 2.21
N ALA A 226 -19.75 -33.35 1.71
CA ALA A 226 -19.48 -33.61 0.32
C ALA A 226 -20.18 -34.92 -0.02
N VAL A 227 -21.16 -34.89 -0.92
CA VAL A 227 -21.61 -36.13 -1.55
C VAL A 227 -20.38 -36.56 -2.32
N ALA A 228 -19.56 -37.41 -1.69
CA ALA A 228 -18.33 -37.89 -2.25
C ALA A 228 -18.66 -38.36 -3.67
N PRO A 229 -17.99 -37.80 -4.70
CA PRO A 229 -18.23 -38.22 -6.06
C PRO A 229 -18.08 -39.74 -6.12
N LYS A 230 -19.11 -40.43 -6.62
CA LYS A 230 -19.25 -41.89 -6.42
C LYS A 230 -18.32 -42.68 -7.33
N SER A 231 -17.85 -42.07 -8.41
CA SER A 231 -16.94 -42.68 -9.38
C SER A 231 -15.61 -41.95 -9.44
N GLN A 232 -14.55 -42.69 -9.78
CA GLN A 232 -13.19 -42.15 -9.94
C GLN A 232 -13.10 -41.01 -10.97
N PRO A 233 -13.78 -41.05 -12.14
CA PRO A 233 -13.77 -39.92 -13.08
C PRO A 233 -14.40 -38.65 -12.51
N GLU A 234 -15.47 -38.78 -11.71
CA GLU A 234 -16.09 -37.63 -11.05
C GLU A 234 -15.18 -37.05 -9.97
N LEU A 235 -14.44 -37.89 -9.22
CA LEU A 235 -13.44 -37.44 -8.26
C LEU A 235 -12.30 -36.67 -8.94
N ILE A 236 -11.79 -37.16 -10.07
CA ILE A 236 -10.75 -36.50 -10.86
C ILE A 236 -11.25 -35.12 -11.33
N ASN A 237 -12.46 -35.05 -11.89
CA ASN A 237 -13.03 -33.78 -12.36
C ASN A 237 -13.27 -32.80 -11.21
N TYR A 238 -13.74 -33.30 -10.06
CA TYR A 238 -13.93 -32.47 -8.87
C TYR A 238 -12.61 -31.95 -8.31
N GLY A 239 -11.59 -32.80 -8.21
CA GLY A 239 -10.24 -32.41 -7.83
C GLY A 239 -9.61 -31.40 -8.80
N ARG A 240 -9.85 -31.55 -10.11
CA ARG A 240 -9.41 -30.59 -11.13
C ARG A 240 -10.04 -29.21 -10.93
N GLU A 241 -11.32 -29.17 -10.59
CA GLU A 241 -11.99 -27.90 -10.29
C GLU A 241 -11.46 -27.28 -9.00
N LEU A 242 -11.28 -28.06 -7.94
CA LEU A 242 -10.64 -27.60 -6.70
C LEU A 242 -9.24 -27.06 -6.97
N TYR A 243 -8.44 -27.73 -7.81
CA TYR A 243 -7.09 -27.27 -8.17
C TYR A 243 -7.12 -25.86 -8.78
N ARG A 244 -8.11 -25.57 -9.64
CA ARG A 244 -8.31 -24.24 -10.21
C ARG A 244 -8.82 -23.26 -9.17
N GLN A 245 -9.87 -23.63 -8.44
CA GLN A 245 -10.52 -22.77 -7.44
C GLN A 245 -9.65 -22.43 -6.24
N GLU A 246 -8.67 -23.27 -5.91
CA GLU A 246 -7.72 -22.99 -4.83
C GLU A 246 -6.51 -22.19 -5.31
N GLY A 247 -6.45 -21.84 -6.60
CA GLY A 247 -5.37 -21.04 -7.17
C GLY A 247 -4.03 -21.77 -7.26
N CYS A 248 -4.04 -23.11 -7.25
CA CYS A 248 -2.83 -23.92 -7.25
C CYS A 248 -1.91 -23.61 -8.44
N MET A 249 -2.51 -23.33 -9.62
CA MET A 249 -1.80 -22.94 -10.84
C MET A 249 -1.02 -21.63 -10.71
N GLY A 250 -1.37 -20.76 -9.75
CA GLY A 250 -0.65 -19.51 -9.52
C GLY A 250 0.80 -19.72 -9.04
N CYS A 251 1.06 -20.85 -8.37
CA CYS A 251 2.40 -21.19 -7.89
C CYS A 251 2.98 -22.44 -8.56
N HIS A 252 2.16 -23.39 -8.98
CA HIS A 252 2.60 -24.67 -9.53
C HIS A 252 2.35 -24.78 -11.03
N GLN A 253 3.24 -25.50 -11.71
CA GLN A 253 3.01 -25.93 -13.09
C GLN A 253 2.26 -27.26 -13.12
N LEU A 254 1.41 -27.44 -14.12
CA LEU A 254 0.78 -28.69 -14.51
C LEU A 254 0.91 -28.82 -16.02
N ASP A 255 1.64 -29.83 -16.49
CA ASP A 255 1.91 -30.06 -17.91
C ASP A 255 2.56 -28.83 -18.60
N GLY A 256 3.56 -28.24 -17.95
CA GLY A 256 4.23 -27.02 -18.41
C GLY A 256 3.47 -25.72 -18.18
N GLU A 257 2.17 -25.75 -17.83
CA GLU A 257 1.35 -24.55 -17.63
C GLU A 257 1.23 -24.14 -16.15
N GLY A 258 1.45 -22.86 -15.83
CA GLY A 258 1.28 -22.31 -14.48
C GLY A 258 2.53 -21.61 -13.92
N GLY A 259 2.54 -21.40 -12.60
CA GLY A 259 3.63 -20.71 -11.88
C GLY A 259 4.82 -21.62 -11.56
N LYS A 260 6.01 -21.02 -11.37
CA LYS A 260 7.28 -21.73 -11.06
C LYS A 260 7.76 -21.57 -9.62
N VAL A 261 6.87 -21.11 -8.73
CA VAL A 261 7.20 -20.89 -7.31
C VAL A 261 7.24 -22.24 -6.57
N GLY A 262 6.27 -23.11 -6.86
CA GLY A 262 6.22 -24.48 -6.42
C GLY A 262 6.75 -25.45 -7.49
N PRO A 263 7.00 -26.72 -7.13
CA PRO A 263 7.41 -27.75 -8.08
C PRO A 263 6.32 -28.04 -9.12
N GLU A 264 6.75 -28.53 -10.28
CA GLU A 264 5.85 -29.00 -11.34
C GLU A 264 5.15 -30.29 -10.94
N LEU A 265 3.82 -30.25 -10.94
CA LEU A 265 2.99 -31.27 -10.29
C LEU A 265 2.87 -32.56 -11.09
N THR A 266 3.03 -32.52 -12.41
CA THR A 266 3.09 -33.72 -13.25
C THR A 266 4.31 -34.58 -12.88
N ILE A 267 5.43 -33.94 -12.56
CA ILE A 267 6.66 -34.58 -12.07
C ILE A 267 6.48 -35.05 -10.64
N GLU A 268 5.95 -34.22 -9.74
CA GLU A 268 5.70 -34.63 -8.36
C GLU A 268 4.73 -35.82 -8.27
N GLY A 269 3.75 -35.91 -9.16
CA GLY A 269 2.84 -37.06 -9.28
C GLY A 269 3.56 -38.39 -9.53
N THR A 270 4.74 -38.38 -10.17
CA THR A 270 5.54 -39.59 -10.41
C THR A 270 6.23 -40.13 -9.16
N ARG A 271 6.34 -39.33 -8.08
CA ARG A 271 7.05 -39.72 -6.86
C ARG A 271 6.32 -40.72 -5.96
N GLY A 272 5.07 -41.08 -6.31
CA GLY A 272 4.31 -42.10 -5.58
C GLY A 272 4.01 -41.73 -4.13
N ARG A 273 3.75 -40.44 -3.84
CA ARG A 273 3.31 -40.00 -2.52
C ARG A 273 1.97 -40.65 -2.16
N SER A 274 1.85 -41.15 -0.93
CA SER A 274 0.60 -41.73 -0.44
C SER A 274 -0.48 -40.66 -0.28
N ASP A 275 -1.73 -41.09 -0.31
CA ASP A 275 -2.89 -40.20 -0.14
C ASP A 275 -2.82 -39.44 1.19
N ASP A 276 -2.48 -40.14 2.27
CA ASP A 276 -2.31 -39.54 3.59
C ASP A 276 -1.21 -38.49 3.63
N TRP A 277 -0.12 -38.71 2.88
CA TRP A 277 0.95 -37.73 2.77
C TRP A 277 0.46 -36.48 2.02
N LEU A 278 -0.27 -36.64 0.92
CA LEU A 278 -0.79 -35.52 0.13
C LEU A 278 -1.84 -34.73 0.91
N VAL A 279 -2.82 -35.41 1.51
CA VAL A 279 -3.85 -34.78 2.36
C VAL A 279 -3.20 -34.08 3.56
N GLY A 280 -2.24 -34.73 4.22
CA GLY A 280 -1.49 -34.13 5.33
C GLY A 280 -0.70 -32.90 4.90
N HIS A 281 -0.01 -32.98 3.76
CA HIS A 281 0.75 -31.86 3.21
C HIS A 281 -0.17 -30.69 2.84
N PHE A 282 -1.36 -30.91 2.28
CA PHE A 282 -2.29 -29.81 2.01
C PHE A 282 -2.76 -29.11 3.29
N LYS A 283 -2.93 -29.87 4.39
CA LYS A 283 -3.32 -29.31 5.69
C LYS A 283 -2.18 -28.55 6.37
N ASP A 284 -0.96 -29.05 6.30
CA ASP A 284 0.23 -28.40 6.88
C ASP A 284 1.48 -28.63 6.01
N PRO A 285 1.70 -27.81 4.97
CA PRO A 285 2.82 -28.00 4.06
C PRO A 285 4.18 -27.92 4.77
N SER A 286 4.30 -27.07 5.79
CA SER A 286 5.56 -26.87 6.54
C SER A 286 5.94 -28.08 7.40
N ALA A 287 4.96 -28.86 7.90
CA ALA A 287 5.24 -30.07 8.66
C ALA A 287 5.77 -31.21 7.79
N TYR A 288 5.35 -31.27 6.52
CA TYR A 288 5.76 -32.33 5.58
C TYR A 288 6.95 -31.92 4.70
N THR A 289 7.07 -30.63 4.42
CA THR A 289 8.14 -30.03 3.62
C THR A 289 8.71 -28.81 4.38
N PRO A 290 9.78 -28.98 5.18
CA PRO A 290 10.36 -27.89 5.95
C PRO A 290 10.76 -26.70 5.07
N GLY A 291 10.34 -25.49 5.48
CA GLY A 291 10.60 -24.26 4.72
C GLY A 291 9.64 -24.03 3.54
N SER A 292 8.58 -24.83 3.39
CA SER A 292 7.58 -24.64 2.35
C SER A 292 6.90 -23.27 2.44
N VAL A 293 6.84 -22.58 1.30
CA VAL A 293 6.07 -21.33 1.13
C VAL A 293 4.61 -21.61 0.76
N MET A 294 4.23 -22.87 0.53
CA MET A 294 2.86 -23.26 0.19
C MET A 294 1.92 -22.95 1.37
N PRO A 295 0.78 -22.29 1.13
CA PRO A 295 -0.21 -22.04 2.17
C PRO A 295 -0.92 -23.33 2.60
N SER A 296 -1.48 -23.31 3.82
CA SER A 296 -2.35 -24.38 4.29
C SER A 296 -3.74 -24.28 3.63
N PHE A 297 -4.30 -25.44 3.30
CA PHE A 297 -5.65 -25.62 2.74
C PHE A 297 -6.59 -26.31 3.74
N ASN A 298 -6.36 -26.11 5.05
CA ASN A 298 -7.19 -26.65 6.13
C ASN A 298 -8.67 -26.21 6.10
N ARG A 299 -9.01 -25.22 5.25
CA ARG A 299 -10.39 -24.80 4.95
C ARG A 299 -11.16 -25.81 4.10
N LEU A 300 -10.47 -26.72 3.43
CA LEU A 300 -11.08 -27.79 2.65
C LEU A 300 -11.38 -28.99 3.54
N THR A 301 -12.51 -29.65 3.25
CA THR A 301 -12.89 -30.91 3.89
C THR A 301 -11.98 -32.05 3.46
N ASP A 302 -11.93 -33.12 4.25
CA ASP A 302 -11.13 -34.30 3.92
C ASP A 302 -11.50 -34.92 2.58
N ASP A 303 -12.78 -34.88 2.19
CA ASP A 303 -13.23 -35.37 0.88
C ASP A 303 -12.76 -34.49 -0.27
N GLN A 304 -12.74 -33.17 -0.07
CA GLN A 304 -12.18 -32.23 -1.05
C GLN A 304 -10.68 -32.44 -1.22
N LEU A 305 -9.95 -32.62 -0.11
CA LEU A 305 -8.52 -32.92 -0.14
C LEU A 305 -8.24 -34.28 -0.79
N ARG A 306 -9.08 -35.29 -0.55
CA ARG A 306 -9.01 -36.58 -1.24
C ARG A 306 -9.27 -36.44 -2.74
N ALA A 307 -10.25 -35.65 -3.16
CA ALA A 307 -10.50 -35.40 -4.57
C ALA A 307 -9.31 -34.71 -5.26
N LEU A 308 -8.70 -33.71 -4.60
CA LEU A 308 -7.45 -33.07 -5.04
C LEU A 308 -6.32 -34.09 -5.18
N THR A 309 -6.14 -34.97 -4.19
CA THR A 309 -5.16 -36.06 -4.22
C THR A 309 -5.38 -36.97 -5.43
N VAL A 310 -6.60 -37.46 -5.64
CA VAL A 310 -6.95 -38.36 -6.75
C VAL A 310 -6.69 -37.70 -8.10
N PHE A 311 -7.06 -36.42 -8.23
CA PHE A 311 -6.76 -35.64 -9.42
C PHE A 311 -5.25 -35.52 -9.66
N LEU A 312 -4.47 -35.08 -8.68
CA LEU A 312 -3.02 -34.90 -8.87
C LEU A 312 -2.31 -36.22 -9.17
N GLN A 313 -2.77 -37.32 -8.60
CA GLN A 313 -2.28 -38.65 -8.91
C GLN A 313 -2.71 -39.15 -10.31
N SER A 314 -3.76 -38.60 -10.92
CA SER A 314 -4.13 -38.89 -12.31
C SER A 314 -3.29 -38.10 -13.31
N GLU A 315 -2.77 -36.93 -12.94
CA GLU A 315 -1.97 -36.06 -13.82
C GLU A 315 -0.47 -36.44 -13.87
N LYS A 316 -0.11 -37.72 -13.69
CA LYS A 316 1.30 -38.15 -13.76
C LYS A 316 1.85 -37.87 -15.16
N GLY A 317 2.94 -37.09 -15.24
CA GLY A 317 3.60 -36.82 -16.52
C GLY A 317 4.12 -38.10 -17.17
N SER A 318 4.21 -38.12 -18.51
CA SER A 318 5.03 -39.10 -19.21
C SER A 318 6.50 -38.93 -18.81
N GLU A 319 7.26 -40.03 -18.67
CA GLU A 319 8.68 -39.99 -18.31
C GLU A 319 9.46 -38.90 -19.09
N PRO A 320 10.42 -38.21 -18.44
CA PRO A 320 11.26 -37.25 -19.14
C PRO A 320 11.98 -37.96 -20.30
N LYS A 321 11.84 -37.43 -21.52
CA LYS A 321 12.69 -37.79 -22.66
C LYS A 321 14.11 -37.27 -22.48
#